data_AF-A0AAN7YX43-F1
#
_entry.id   AF-A0AAN7YX43-F1
#
_cell.length_a   1.000
_cell.length_b   1.000
_cell.length_c   1.000
_cell.angle_alpha   90.00
_cell.angle_beta   90.00
_cell.angle_gamma   90.00
#
_symmetry.space_group_name_H-M   'P 1'
#
loop_
_entity.id
_entity.type
_entity.pdbx_description
1 polymer ?
#
loop_
_entity_poly.entity_id
_entity_poly.type
_entity_poly.pdbx_seq_one_letter_code
_entity_poly.pdbx_strand_id
1 'polypeptide(L)'
;MYSAAALGCKDDPVEVNSQADATQAADCSTIPNDLVLGPQAGPSIDLGGRLTSIGGNFVVNNNGLIQSLSSSSLEKVGGNFQLNNVTSLTSLTFPELGEVGAIDWVTLSSLQEPTFGNPGITKAKSVKVADTFVANLDGINVQVLEDMDINNNRRLSKFITSIKSLTNTLRVNANSLNMTMEMPNLESIANMTISNVSTFAIPSLQTINGSAYFDSNYFSEFFAPNLTKVQDGSLSFVSNPQLTNISIPLLKKVGGGLTIANNTALDKVNGLGSLTDVGGAIKMRGSFNEIDLPSLNNVVGTAEFVSTEDIQSSCEELNKLSGNVVQGKVTACDSDNATANNDTSTAGNGNSGSGKGGKGDDNSAASLASASLSTVFTLAALGGLVATFL
;
A
#
# COMPACT_ATOMS: atom_id res chain seq x y z
N MET A 1 -3.92 49.33 20.09
CA MET A 1 -3.32 48.21 20.83
C MET A 1 -4.43 47.21 21.08
N TYR A 2 -4.58 46.21 20.21
CA TYR A 2 -5.41 45.05 20.55
C TYR A 2 -4.59 44.23 21.54
N SER A 3 -5.10 44.10 22.76
CA SER A 3 -4.62 43.10 23.71
C SER A 3 -4.81 41.75 23.04
N ALA A 4 -3.74 41.12 22.56
CA ALA A 4 -3.79 39.70 22.21
C ALA A 4 -4.21 38.96 23.48
N ALA A 5 -5.36 38.29 23.46
CA ALA A 5 -5.76 37.44 24.56
C ALA A 5 -4.66 36.38 24.75
N ALA A 6 -4.28 36.13 26.00
CA ALA A 6 -3.31 35.07 26.30
C ALA A 6 -3.88 33.72 25.84
N LEU A 7 -3.06 32.92 25.18
CA LEU A 7 -3.45 31.62 24.66
C LEU A 7 -3.72 30.67 25.82
N GLY A 8 -4.92 30.09 25.88
CA GLY A 8 -5.37 29.23 26.95
C GLY A 8 -5.12 27.75 26.65
N CYS A 9 -4.54 27.01 27.59
CA CYS A 9 -4.29 25.57 27.43
C CYS A 9 -5.54 24.72 27.18
N LYS A 10 -6.75 25.27 27.40
CA LYS A 10 -8.05 24.60 27.23
C LYS A 10 -8.87 25.18 26.08
N ASP A 11 -8.29 26.08 25.29
CA ASP A 11 -8.96 26.60 24.10
C ASP A 11 -9.22 25.44 23.12
N ASP A 12 -10.22 25.62 22.26
CA ASP A 12 -10.68 24.59 21.33
C ASP A 12 -10.97 25.21 19.95
N PRO A 13 -10.02 25.13 19.00
CA PRO A 13 -8.64 24.64 19.17
C PRO A 13 -7.73 25.65 19.89
N VAL A 14 -6.56 25.19 20.34
CA VAL A 14 -5.43 26.07 20.67
C VAL A 14 -4.75 26.50 19.37
N GLU A 15 -4.81 27.79 19.04
CA GLU A 15 -4.25 28.33 17.78
C GLU A 15 -2.87 28.97 17.96
N VAL A 16 -1.87 28.46 17.26
CA VAL A 16 -0.50 29.00 17.22
C VAL A 16 -0.28 29.69 15.88
N ASN A 17 -0.14 31.02 15.89
CA ASN A 17 0.09 31.84 14.69
C ASN A 17 1.52 32.42 14.64
N SER A 18 2.35 32.12 15.64
CA SER A 18 3.72 32.61 15.76
C SER A 18 4.53 31.74 16.72
N GLN A 19 5.86 31.91 16.74
CA GLN A 19 6.70 31.29 17.76
C GLN A 19 6.34 31.77 19.19
N ALA A 20 5.86 32.99 19.35
CA ALA A 20 5.45 33.50 20.67
C ALA A 20 4.20 32.78 21.21
N ASP A 21 3.27 32.42 20.32
CA ASP A 21 2.11 31.58 20.67
C ASP A 21 2.56 30.15 20.99
N ALA A 22 3.53 29.62 20.22
CA ALA A 22 4.11 28.30 20.47
C ALA A 22 4.77 28.22 21.86
N THR A 23 5.49 29.27 22.27
CA THR A 23 6.07 29.36 23.63
C THR A 23 4.98 29.39 24.70
N GLN A 24 3.88 30.11 24.50
CA GLN A 24 2.74 30.09 25.43
C GLN A 24 2.08 28.72 25.50
N ALA A 25 1.88 28.05 24.36
CA ALA A 25 1.37 26.69 24.30
C ALA A 25 2.31 25.70 25.01
N ALA A 26 3.63 25.89 24.89
CA ALA A 26 4.65 25.07 25.53
C ALA A 26 4.72 25.22 27.07
N ASP A 27 4.13 26.27 27.64
CA ASP A 27 3.99 26.43 29.10
C ASP A 27 2.89 25.51 29.69
N CYS A 28 1.96 25.06 28.84
CA CYS A 28 0.96 24.06 29.20
C CYS A 28 1.64 22.72 29.41
N SER A 29 1.30 21.99 30.48
CA SER A 29 1.74 20.59 30.60
C SER A 29 1.00 19.68 29.63
N THR A 30 -0.26 20.01 29.35
CA THR A 30 -1.15 19.25 28.47
C THR A 30 -2.14 20.21 27.83
N ILE A 31 -2.46 19.97 26.56
CA ILE A 31 -3.57 20.61 25.84
C ILE A 31 -4.61 19.51 25.61
N PRO A 32 -5.84 19.59 26.17
CA PRO A 32 -6.80 18.49 26.08
C PRO A 32 -7.48 18.38 24.70
N ASN A 33 -7.53 19.47 23.94
CA ASN A 33 -8.18 19.57 22.63
C ASN A 33 -7.13 19.60 21.50
N ASP A 34 -7.51 20.10 20.34
CA ASP A 34 -6.63 20.23 19.18
C ASP A 34 -5.62 21.39 19.34
N LEU A 35 -4.41 21.21 18.81
CA LEU A 35 -3.41 22.25 18.62
C LEU A 35 -3.26 22.52 17.11
N VAL A 36 -3.53 23.74 16.68
CA VAL A 36 -3.54 24.12 15.26
C VAL A 36 -2.50 25.21 15.00
N LEU A 37 -1.59 24.98 14.05
CA LEU A 37 -0.67 26.00 13.57
C LEU A 37 -1.29 26.68 12.36
N GLY A 38 -1.55 27.97 12.50
CA GLY A 38 -2.19 28.77 11.45
C GLY A 38 -1.33 28.89 10.19
N PRO A 39 -1.91 29.30 9.06
CA PRO A 39 -1.21 29.39 7.77
C PRO A 39 -0.10 30.46 7.75
N GLN A 40 -0.06 31.34 8.75
CA GLN A 40 0.93 32.40 8.92
C GLN A 40 1.87 32.15 10.10
N ALA A 41 1.78 30.98 10.77
CA ALA A 41 2.77 30.55 11.74
C ALA A 41 4.15 30.57 11.05
N GLY A 42 5.07 31.36 11.60
CA GLY A 42 6.31 31.75 10.95
C GLY A 42 7.27 30.60 10.62
N PRO A 43 8.50 30.89 10.16
CA PRO A 43 9.38 29.88 9.58
C PRO A 43 9.92 28.84 10.56
N SER A 44 9.88 29.11 11.85
CA SER A 44 10.34 28.20 12.89
C SER A 44 9.29 28.16 14.00
N ILE A 45 8.81 26.95 14.31
CA ILE A 45 7.92 26.69 15.43
C ILE A 45 8.53 25.59 16.30
N ASP A 46 8.91 25.96 17.51
CA ASP A 46 9.35 25.07 18.57
C ASP A 46 8.31 25.05 19.69
N LEU A 47 7.77 23.86 19.95
CA LEU A 47 6.82 23.55 21.01
C LEU A 47 7.52 22.89 22.22
N GLY A 48 8.85 22.95 22.29
CA GLY A 48 9.62 22.44 23.42
C GLY A 48 9.37 23.23 24.71
N GLY A 49 9.21 22.52 25.82
CA GLY A 49 8.96 23.15 27.13
C GLY A 49 8.36 22.16 28.12
N ARG A 50 7.22 22.53 28.70
CA ARG A 50 6.46 21.67 29.63
C ARG A 50 5.39 20.83 28.93
N LEU A 51 5.08 21.15 27.67
CA LEU A 51 4.06 20.44 26.89
C LEU A 51 4.56 19.04 26.54
N THR A 52 3.93 18.04 27.15
CA THR A 52 4.22 16.63 26.91
C THR A 52 3.09 15.92 26.17
N SER A 53 1.87 16.48 26.16
CA SER A 53 0.71 15.81 25.58
C SER A 53 -0.29 16.78 24.96
N ILE A 54 -0.73 16.46 23.74
CA ILE A 54 -1.90 17.03 23.08
C ILE A 54 -2.97 15.93 23.07
N GLY A 55 -4.16 16.20 23.61
CA GLY A 55 -5.25 15.25 23.73
C GLY A 55 -6.00 15.04 22.41
N GLY A 56 -6.14 16.11 21.63
CA GLY A 56 -6.72 16.08 20.29
C GLY A 56 -5.68 15.93 19.17
N ASN A 57 -5.99 16.51 18.02
CA ASN A 57 -5.13 16.54 16.84
C ASN A 57 -4.04 17.60 16.97
N PHE A 58 -2.89 17.35 16.36
CA PHE A 58 -1.86 18.35 16.11
C PHE A 58 -1.85 18.65 14.61
N VAL A 59 -2.32 19.84 14.22
CA VAL A 59 -2.70 20.15 12.85
C VAL A 59 -1.88 21.30 12.29
N VAL A 60 -1.29 21.10 11.11
CA VAL A 60 -0.68 22.13 10.29
C VAL A 60 -1.22 21.98 8.87
N ASN A 61 -2.02 22.94 8.41
CA ASN A 61 -2.66 22.91 7.10
C ASN A 61 -2.32 24.18 6.31
N ASN A 62 -1.94 24.01 5.04
CA ASN A 62 -1.72 25.11 4.09
C ASN A 62 -0.74 26.18 4.61
N ASN A 63 0.35 25.74 5.24
CA ASN A 63 1.39 26.64 5.73
C ASN A 63 2.64 26.54 4.84
N GLY A 64 2.82 27.55 3.98
CA GLY A 64 3.99 27.66 3.11
C GLY A 64 5.21 28.35 3.74
N LEU A 65 5.17 28.67 5.03
CA LEU A 65 6.21 29.45 5.72
C LEU A 65 7.07 28.58 6.64
N ILE A 66 6.46 27.64 7.38
CA ILE A 66 7.16 26.77 8.34
C ILE A 66 8.22 25.97 7.60
N GLN A 67 9.47 26.15 8.03
CA GLN A 67 10.64 25.41 7.58
C GLN A 67 11.12 24.42 8.65
N SER A 68 10.97 24.78 9.93
CA SER A 68 11.32 23.94 11.07
C SER A 68 10.14 23.81 12.02
N LEU A 69 9.79 22.55 12.34
CA LEU A 69 8.79 22.21 13.36
C LEU A 69 9.41 21.23 14.36
N SER A 70 9.44 21.61 15.63
CA SER A 70 10.08 20.78 16.67
C SER A 70 9.34 20.77 18.00
N SER A 71 9.63 19.76 18.81
CA SER A 71 9.43 19.79 20.25
C SER A 71 10.42 18.85 20.92
N SER A 72 11.12 19.35 21.94
CA SER A 72 12.01 18.53 22.78
C SER A 72 11.29 17.78 23.90
N SER A 73 9.99 18.00 24.09
CA SER A 73 9.24 17.49 25.25
C SER A 73 7.93 16.78 24.89
N LEU A 74 7.39 16.95 23.67
CA LEU A 74 6.11 16.36 23.29
C LEU A 74 6.25 14.84 23.15
N GLU A 75 5.57 14.11 24.02
CA GLU A 75 5.58 12.64 24.09
C GLU A 75 4.38 12.02 23.38
N LYS A 76 3.24 12.74 23.36
CA LYS A 76 1.96 12.21 22.87
C LYS A 76 1.11 13.21 22.09
N VAL A 77 0.52 12.74 20.99
CA VAL A 77 -0.65 13.34 20.31
C VAL A 77 -1.80 12.33 20.35
N GLY A 78 -2.90 12.63 21.02
CA GLY A 78 -4.01 11.70 21.19
C GLY A 78 -4.78 11.43 19.89
N GLY A 79 -4.87 12.45 19.03
CA GLY A 79 -5.47 12.38 17.70
C GLY A 79 -4.43 12.30 16.58
N ASN A 80 -4.74 12.91 15.44
CA ASN A 80 -3.89 12.88 14.26
C ASN A 80 -2.74 13.88 14.41
N PHE A 81 -1.52 13.44 14.10
CA PHE A 81 -0.42 14.34 13.75
C PHE A 81 -0.52 14.64 12.25
N GLN A 82 -1.19 15.74 11.93
CA GLN A 82 -1.59 16.11 10.58
C GLN A 82 -0.70 17.23 10.03
N LEU A 83 0.00 16.94 8.94
CA LEU A 83 0.77 17.90 8.17
C LEU A 83 0.28 17.86 6.72
N ASN A 84 -0.51 18.85 6.31
CA ASN A 84 -1.08 18.92 4.96
C ASN A 84 -0.64 20.20 4.26
N ASN A 85 -0.05 20.07 3.07
CA ASN A 85 0.39 21.18 2.24
C ASN A 85 1.32 22.13 3.01
N VAL A 86 2.34 21.55 3.65
CA VAL A 86 3.41 22.26 4.38
C VAL A 86 4.69 22.19 3.55
N THR A 87 4.65 22.81 2.38
CA THR A 87 5.61 22.60 1.28
C THR A 87 7.01 23.13 1.57
N SER A 88 7.18 23.99 2.56
CA SER A 88 8.46 24.60 2.95
C SER A 88 9.16 23.88 4.10
N LEU A 89 8.49 22.89 4.73
CA LEU A 89 9.01 22.16 5.87
C LEU A 89 10.21 21.31 5.46
N THR A 90 11.39 21.60 6.02
CA THR A 90 12.63 20.86 5.78
C THR A 90 13.10 20.10 7.01
N SER A 91 12.72 20.54 8.21
CA SER A 91 13.06 19.90 9.48
C SER A 91 11.81 19.60 10.30
N LEU A 92 11.64 18.32 10.65
CA LEU A 92 10.61 17.83 11.57
C LEU A 92 11.31 17.03 12.67
N THR A 93 11.36 17.58 13.90
CA THR A 93 12.18 17.01 14.99
C THR A 93 11.39 16.83 16.28
N PHE A 94 11.10 15.58 16.63
CA PHE A 94 10.30 15.20 17.81
C PHE A 94 10.95 14.00 18.53
N PRO A 95 12.08 14.21 19.24
CA PRO A 95 12.83 13.13 19.87
C PRO A 95 12.03 12.30 20.89
N GLU A 96 11.13 12.92 21.65
CA GLU A 96 10.39 12.24 22.72
C GLU A 96 9.03 11.69 22.28
N LEU A 97 8.59 11.95 21.04
CA LEU A 97 7.26 11.58 20.57
C LEU A 97 7.16 10.07 20.38
N GLY A 98 6.39 9.42 21.26
CA GLY A 98 6.23 7.97 21.32
C GLY A 98 4.84 7.48 20.88
N GLU A 99 3.80 8.31 21.03
CA GLU A 99 2.41 7.94 20.75
C GLU A 99 1.71 9.01 19.91
N VAL A 100 1.09 8.58 18.83
CA VAL A 100 0.14 9.38 18.05
C VAL A 100 -1.16 8.60 17.85
N GLY A 101 -2.29 9.27 17.68
CA GLY A 101 -3.52 8.61 17.22
C GLY A 101 -3.35 8.11 15.79
N ALA A 102 -2.89 8.98 14.89
CA ALA A 102 -2.52 8.64 13.51
C ALA A 102 -1.46 9.60 12.97
N ILE A 103 -0.74 9.17 11.93
CA ILE A 103 0.11 10.05 11.12
C ILE A 103 -0.64 10.34 9.82
N ASP A 104 -0.85 11.61 9.49
CA ASP A 104 -1.44 12.05 8.23
C ASP A 104 -0.57 13.15 7.59
N TRP A 105 0.38 12.73 6.76
CA TRP A 105 1.32 13.61 6.09
C TRP A 105 1.07 13.61 4.60
N VAL A 106 0.67 14.78 4.09
CA VAL A 106 0.27 14.95 2.70
C VAL A 106 0.91 16.22 2.13
N THR A 107 1.54 16.11 0.96
CA THR A 107 2.13 17.28 0.27
C THR A 107 3.21 17.98 1.12
N LEU A 108 4.27 17.22 1.44
CA LEU A 108 5.47 17.71 2.14
C LEU A 108 6.67 17.69 1.17
N SER A 109 6.67 18.63 0.23
CA SER A 109 7.60 18.64 -0.92
C SER A 109 9.04 19.06 -0.59
N SER A 110 9.34 19.40 0.67
CA SER A 110 10.70 19.77 1.10
C SER A 110 11.23 18.89 2.24
N LEU A 111 10.38 18.10 2.89
CA LEU A 111 10.77 17.28 4.03
C LEU A 111 11.44 16.01 3.51
N GLN A 112 12.69 15.78 3.90
CA GLN A 112 13.46 14.59 3.48
C GLN A 112 13.61 13.58 4.62
N GLU A 113 14.06 14.02 5.79
CA GLU A 113 14.41 13.11 6.88
C GLU A 113 13.73 13.60 8.17
N PRO A 114 12.53 13.11 8.49
CA PRO A 114 11.93 13.37 9.78
C PRO A 114 12.76 12.69 10.87
N THR A 115 12.94 13.37 12.01
CA THR A 115 13.74 12.86 13.13
C THR A 115 12.85 12.61 14.33
N PHE A 116 12.66 11.33 14.63
CA PHE A 116 12.11 10.86 15.92
C PHE A 116 13.23 10.19 16.71
N GLY A 117 13.12 10.19 18.03
CA GLY A 117 14.12 9.56 18.88
C GLY A 117 14.16 8.05 18.72
N ASN A 118 14.83 7.38 19.65
CA ASN A 118 14.88 5.92 19.73
C ASN A 118 14.19 5.47 21.02
N PRO A 119 13.05 4.76 20.97
CA PRO A 119 12.48 4.06 19.82
C PRO A 119 11.53 4.89 18.94
N GLY A 120 11.33 6.19 19.20
CA GLY A 120 10.43 7.03 18.40
C GLY A 120 8.97 6.64 18.55
N ILE A 121 8.16 6.83 17.51
CA ILE A 121 6.72 6.56 17.51
C ILE A 121 6.50 5.04 17.52
N THR A 122 6.03 4.50 18.64
CA THR A 122 5.76 3.06 18.81
C THR A 122 4.28 2.72 18.79
N LYS A 123 3.42 3.73 18.87
CA LYS A 123 1.96 3.57 18.85
C LYS A 123 1.32 4.56 17.89
N ALA A 124 0.61 4.01 16.91
CA ALA A 124 -0.29 4.71 16.01
C ALA A 124 -1.40 3.76 15.60
N LYS A 125 -2.57 4.30 15.24
CA LYS A 125 -3.65 3.53 14.64
C LYS A 125 -3.47 3.37 13.13
N SER A 126 -3.04 4.44 12.46
CA SER A 126 -2.81 4.48 11.03
C SER A 126 -1.65 5.38 10.65
N VAL A 127 -1.02 5.09 9.52
CA VAL A 127 0.06 5.91 8.94
C VAL A 127 -0.24 6.20 7.48
N LYS A 128 -0.39 7.47 7.14
CA LYS A 128 -0.50 7.96 5.77
C LYS A 128 0.63 8.93 5.48
N VAL A 129 1.42 8.61 4.46
CA VAL A 129 2.48 9.47 3.95
C VAL A 129 2.34 9.52 2.43
N ALA A 130 1.83 10.66 1.94
CA ALA A 130 1.42 10.83 0.55
C ALA A 130 2.00 12.10 -0.08
N ASP A 131 2.48 12.00 -1.32
CA ASP A 131 2.97 13.14 -2.11
C ASP A 131 4.07 13.94 -1.39
N THR A 132 5.02 13.25 -0.74
CA THR A 132 6.11 13.89 0.02
C THR A 132 7.48 13.62 -0.60
N PHE A 133 8.49 14.35 -0.13
CA PHE A 133 9.90 14.12 -0.49
C PHE A 133 10.66 13.33 0.58
N VAL A 134 9.96 12.66 1.51
CA VAL A 134 10.64 11.88 2.56
C VAL A 134 11.46 10.78 1.92
N ALA A 135 12.69 10.62 2.40
CA ALA A 135 13.65 9.63 1.94
C ALA A 135 13.64 8.36 2.82
N ASN A 136 13.19 8.50 4.07
CA ASN A 136 13.02 7.42 5.04
C ASN A 136 11.79 7.69 5.92
N LEU A 137 11.39 6.68 6.67
CA LEU A 137 10.35 6.75 7.70
C LEU A 137 10.92 6.26 9.04
N ASP A 138 12.19 6.55 9.27
CA ASP A 138 12.90 6.11 10.46
C ASP A 138 12.26 6.71 11.71
N GLY A 139 12.19 5.90 12.78
CA GLY A 139 11.52 6.30 14.01
C GLY A 139 10.00 6.08 14.01
N ILE A 140 9.38 5.59 12.93
CA ILE A 140 8.01 5.05 12.94
C ILE A 140 8.10 3.53 13.21
N ASN A 141 8.14 3.17 14.50
CA ASN A 141 8.39 1.81 15.01
C ASN A 141 7.12 1.15 15.59
N VAL A 142 6.03 1.21 14.82
CA VAL A 142 4.72 0.65 15.18
C VAL A 142 4.61 -0.85 14.87
N GLN A 143 3.93 -1.61 15.75
CA GLN A 143 3.77 -3.06 15.57
C GLN A 143 2.39 -3.47 15.03
N VAL A 144 1.34 -2.71 15.33
CA VAL A 144 -0.04 -3.01 14.91
C VAL A 144 -0.64 -1.74 14.36
N LEU A 145 -1.19 -1.82 13.16
CA LEU A 145 -1.91 -0.75 12.49
C LEU A 145 -3.26 -1.26 11.98
N GLU A 146 -4.21 -0.36 11.81
CA GLU A 146 -5.35 -0.61 10.93
C GLU A 146 -4.93 -0.41 9.48
N ASP A 147 -4.38 0.77 9.19
CA ASP A 147 -4.06 1.23 7.83
C ASP A 147 -2.63 1.75 7.71
N MET A 148 -2.00 1.42 6.59
CA MET A 148 -0.77 2.05 6.13
C MET A 148 -0.88 2.39 4.65
N ASP A 149 -0.74 3.68 4.32
CA ASP A 149 -0.76 4.19 2.95
C ASP A 149 0.51 5.01 2.69
N ILE A 150 1.41 4.46 1.87
CA ILE A 150 2.68 5.07 1.50
C ILE A 150 2.67 5.25 -0.02
N ASN A 151 2.34 6.45 -0.48
CA ASN A 151 2.18 6.70 -1.90
C ASN A 151 2.82 8.01 -2.38
N ASN A 152 3.25 8.02 -3.64
CA ASN A 152 3.80 9.23 -4.29
C ASN A 152 5.02 9.85 -3.58
N ASN A 153 5.78 9.05 -2.80
CA ASN A 153 6.98 9.52 -2.11
C ASN A 153 8.23 9.24 -2.96
N ARG A 154 8.54 10.16 -3.88
CA ARG A 154 9.55 9.95 -4.94
C ARG A 154 10.99 9.74 -4.43
N ARG A 155 11.26 10.06 -3.18
CA ARG A 155 12.58 9.91 -2.54
C ARG A 155 12.65 8.69 -1.62
N LEU A 156 11.53 8.13 -1.22
CA LEU A 156 11.48 6.96 -0.36
C LEU A 156 11.88 5.73 -1.16
N SER A 157 13.12 5.26 -0.98
CA SER A 157 13.69 4.12 -1.70
C SER A 157 13.82 2.86 -0.85
N LYS A 158 13.62 2.97 0.46
CA LYS A 158 13.71 1.85 1.38
C LYS A 158 12.72 2.03 2.53
N PHE A 159 12.02 0.96 2.87
CA PHE A 159 11.21 0.90 4.07
C PHE A 159 11.33 -0.47 4.73
N ILE A 160 11.91 -0.49 5.92
CA ILE A 160 11.97 -1.67 6.80
C ILE A 160 11.09 -1.38 8.00
N THR A 161 10.24 -2.32 8.38
CA THR A 161 9.29 -2.12 9.48
C THR A 161 9.24 -3.29 10.45
N SER A 162 8.85 -3.00 11.69
CA SER A 162 8.58 -3.99 12.73
C SER A 162 7.10 -4.39 12.83
N ILE A 163 6.25 -3.90 11.91
CA ILE A 163 4.83 -4.22 11.86
C ILE A 163 4.61 -5.74 11.84
N LYS A 164 3.74 -6.20 12.74
CA LYS A 164 3.27 -7.58 12.89
C LYS A 164 1.90 -7.80 12.28
N SER A 165 1.02 -6.81 12.35
CA SER A 165 -0.34 -6.94 11.83
C SER A 165 -0.88 -5.64 11.27
N LEU A 166 -1.61 -5.75 10.16
CA LEU A 166 -2.42 -4.70 9.54
C LEU A 166 -3.86 -5.19 9.44
N THR A 167 -4.76 -4.62 10.24
CA THR A 167 -6.14 -5.14 10.35
C THR A 167 -7.06 -4.68 9.22
N ASN A 168 -6.68 -3.68 8.42
CA ASN A 168 -7.45 -3.21 7.27
C ASN A 168 -6.67 -3.18 5.95
N THR A 169 -5.76 -2.22 5.74
CA THR A 169 -5.09 -2.10 4.43
C THR A 169 -3.61 -1.71 4.51
N LEU A 170 -2.82 -2.28 3.61
CA LEU A 170 -1.53 -1.74 3.19
C LEU A 170 -1.61 -1.32 1.73
N ARG A 171 -1.30 -0.06 1.45
CA ARG A 171 -1.18 0.48 0.10
C ARG A 171 0.22 1.06 -0.09
N VAL A 172 0.91 0.60 -1.13
CA VAL A 172 2.23 1.10 -1.52
C VAL A 172 2.26 1.29 -3.03
N ASN A 173 2.42 2.52 -3.49
CA ASN A 173 2.49 2.83 -4.92
C ASN A 173 3.24 4.13 -5.21
N ALA A 174 3.80 4.27 -6.42
CA ALA A 174 4.40 5.51 -6.92
C ALA A 174 5.48 6.13 -6.00
N ASN A 175 6.22 5.31 -5.26
CA ASN A 175 7.37 5.77 -4.47
C ASN A 175 8.63 5.85 -5.35
N SER A 176 9.84 5.84 -4.77
CA SER A 176 11.07 5.83 -5.58
C SER A 176 11.11 4.62 -6.53
N LEU A 177 11.73 4.80 -7.70
CA LEU A 177 11.79 3.78 -8.76
C LEU A 177 12.36 2.43 -8.28
N ASN A 178 13.34 2.47 -7.37
CA ASN A 178 13.99 1.28 -6.80
C ASN A 178 13.56 1.02 -5.36
N MET A 179 12.29 1.28 -5.04
CA MET A 179 11.77 1.10 -3.69
C MET A 179 11.95 -0.35 -3.23
N THR A 180 12.63 -0.53 -2.11
CA THR A 180 12.78 -1.81 -1.40
C THR A 180 11.91 -1.80 -0.16
N MET A 181 11.21 -2.91 0.09
CA MET A 181 10.30 -3.02 1.23
C MET A 181 10.47 -4.36 1.95
N GLU A 182 10.77 -4.29 3.25
CA GLU A 182 10.95 -5.46 4.09
C GLU A 182 10.01 -5.38 5.30
N MET A 183 9.14 -6.37 5.45
CA MET A 183 8.23 -6.54 6.58
C MET A 183 8.52 -7.87 7.28
N PRO A 184 9.71 -8.02 7.89
CA PRO A 184 10.19 -9.31 8.40
C PRO A 184 9.30 -9.92 9.47
N ASN A 185 8.54 -9.10 10.21
CA ASN A 185 7.69 -9.54 11.32
C ASN A 185 6.20 -9.59 10.97
N LEU A 186 5.80 -9.27 9.74
CA LEU A 186 4.39 -9.25 9.37
C LEU A 186 3.82 -10.67 9.43
N GLU A 187 2.94 -10.94 10.38
CA GLU A 187 2.30 -12.24 10.60
C GLU A 187 0.93 -12.32 9.91
N SER A 188 0.19 -11.20 9.90
CA SER A 188 -1.15 -11.13 9.31
C SER A 188 -1.45 -9.79 8.68
N ILE A 189 -2.29 -9.81 7.64
CA ILE A 189 -2.79 -8.58 7.01
C ILE A 189 -4.20 -8.80 6.47
N ALA A 190 -5.06 -7.79 6.52
CA ALA A 190 -6.35 -7.85 5.82
C ALA A 190 -6.18 -7.67 4.31
N ASN A 191 -5.89 -6.46 3.84
CA ASN A 191 -5.75 -6.18 2.41
C ASN A 191 -4.38 -5.60 2.09
N MET A 192 -3.85 -5.95 0.90
CA MET A 192 -2.57 -5.44 0.43
C MET A 192 -2.66 -5.05 -1.05
N THR A 193 -2.17 -3.88 -1.41
CA THR A 193 -1.93 -3.46 -2.80
C THR A 193 -0.52 -2.91 -2.90
N ILE A 194 0.34 -3.62 -3.63
CA ILE A 194 1.74 -3.26 -3.84
C ILE A 194 1.97 -3.01 -5.32
N SER A 195 2.49 -1.82 -5.62
CA SER A 195 2.88 -1.41 -6.96
C SER A 195 4.18 -0.61 -6.94
N ASN A 196 4.95 -0.72 -8.02
CA ASN A 196 6.22 -0.01 -8.19
C ASN A 196 7.25 -0.31 -7.06
N VAL A 197 7.33 -1.56 -6.63
CA VAL A 197 8.33 -2.04 -5.67
C VAL A 197 9.33 -2.96 -6.36
N SER A 198 10.63 -2.79 -6.08
CA SER A 198 11.73 -3.57 -6.66
C SER A 198 12.16 -4.75 -5.80
N THR A 199 11.93 -4.71 -4.49
CA THR A 199 12.06 -5.89 -3.61
C THR A 199 10.97 -5.88 -2.56
N PHE A 200 10.37 -7.04 -2.30
CA PHE A 200 9.31 -7.18 -1.32
C PHE A 200 9.49 -8.44 -0.48
N ALA A 201 9.80 -8.29 0.80
CA ALA A 201 10.08 -9.41 1.71
C ALA A 201 9.06 -9.49 2.85
N ILE A 202 8.36 -10.62 2.93
CA ILE A 202 7.32 -10.93 3.93
C ILE A 202 7.49 -12.36 4.49
N PRO A 203 8.68 -12.72 5.02
CA PRO A 203 9.00 -14.10 5.38
C PRO A 203 8.11 -14.67 6.50
N SER A 204 7.57 -13.82 7.38
CA SER A 204 6.74 -14.23 8.52
C SER A 204 5.25 -14.28 8.23
N LEU A 205 4.81 -13.87 7.03
CA LEU A 205 3.39 -13.74 6.74
C LEU A 205 2.71 -15.10 6.75
N GLN A 206 1.70 -15.27 7.60
CA GLN A 206 0.98 -16.53 7.78
C GLN A 206 -0.42 -16.50 7.17
N THR A 207 -1.09 -15.35 7.22
CA THR A 207 -2.49 -15.21 6.80
C THR A 207 -2.74 -13.85 6.15
N ILE A 208 -3.44 -13.88 5.02
CA ILE A 208 -4.11 -12.71 4.45
C ILE A 208 -5.61 -12.87 4.71
N ASN A 209 -6.25 -11.97 5.46
CA ASN A 209 -7.68 -12.10 5.77
C ASN A 209 -8.57 -11.70 4.57
N GLY A 210 -8.18 -10.64 3.87
CA GLY A 210 -8.83 -10.12 2.67
C GLY A 210 -8.05 -10.48 1.40
N SER A 211 -7.73 -9.50 0.58
CA SER A 211 -7.08 -9.71 -0.74
C SER A 211 -5.66 -9.14 -0.80
N ALA A 212 -4.80 -9.75 -1.62
CA ALA A 212 -3.48 -9.23 -1.95
C ALA A 212 -3.32 -9.06 -3.46
N TYR A 213 -2.96 -7.85 -3.87
CA TYR A 213 -2.75 -7.45 -5.25
C TYR A 213 -1.32 -6.93 -5.43
N PHE A 214 -0.57 -7.63 -6.28
CA PHE A 214 0.78 -7.26 -6.70
C PHE A 214 0.71 -6.85 -8.18
N ASP A 215 0.63 -5.55 -8.42
CA ASP A 215 0.45 -4.98 -9.76
C ASP A 215 1.61 -4.07 -10.13
N SER A 216 2.22 -4.30 -11.30
CA SER A 216 3.22 -3.37 -11.87
C SER A 216 4.45 -3.20 -10.97
N ASN A 217 4.97 -4.32 -10.46
CA ASN A 217 6.19 -4.37 -9.67
C ASN A 217 7.40 -4.86 -10.47
N TYR A 218 8.56 -4.69 -9.84
CA TYR A 218 9.89 -4.92 -10.40
C TYR A 218 10.69 -5.94 -9.59
N PHE A 219 10.09 -6.60 -8.60
CA PHE A 219 10.73 -7.71 -7.90
C PHE A 219 10.86 -8.93 -8.83
N SER A 220 12.02 -9.59 -8.77
CA SER A 220 12.29 -10.78 -9.57
C SER A 220 11.65 -12.04 -9.00
N GLU A 221 11.40 -12.06 -7.69
CA GLU A 221 10.80 -13.20 -7.00
C GLU A 221 9.78 -12.73 -5.98
N PHE A 222 8.74 -13.54 -5.79
CA PHE A 222 7.83 -13.42 -4.67
C PHE A 222 7.95 -14.68 -3.81
N PHE A 223 8.33 -14.50 -2.55
CA PHE A 223 8.51 -15.59 -1.59
C PHE A 223 7.78 -15.31 -0.29
N ALA A 224 6.80 -16.17 0.02
CA ALA A 224 6.03 -16.13 1.26
C ALA A 224 6.01 -17.54 1.89
N PRO A 225 7.11 -17.96 2.55
CA PRO A 225 7.29 -19.34 2.99
C PRO A 225 6.28 -19.81 4.02
N ASN A 226 5.78 -18.90 4.85
CA ASN A 226 4.89 -19.20 5.96
C ASN A 226 3.41 -18.96 5.65
N LEU A 227 3.08 -18.46 4.46
CA LEU A 227 1.71 -18.09 4.10
C LEU A 227 0.89 -19.36 3.86
N THR A 228 -0.11 -19.58 4.70
CA THR A 228 -0.94 -20.80 4.64
C THR A 228 -2.30 -20.58 4.00
N LYS A 229 -2.83 -19.35 4.05
CA LYS A 229 -4.16 -19.02 3.54
C LYS A 229 -4.33 -17.55 3.17
N VAL A 230 -5.09 -17.33 2.11
CA VAL A 230 -5.85 -16.11 1.85
C VAL A 230 -7.31 -16.42 2.20
N GLN A 231 -7.86 -15.80 3.23
CA GLN A 231 -9.04 -16.32 3.92
C GLN A 231 -10.33 -16.15 3.12
N ASP A 232 -10.70 -14.91 2.81
CA ASP A 232 -11.95 -14.57 2.11
C ASP A 232 -11.73 -13.82 0.79
N GLY A 233 -10.50 -13.36 0.52
CA GLY A 233 -10.17 -12.56 -0.66
C GLY A 233 -9.28 -13.24 -1.68
N SER A 234 -8.84 -12.45 -2.64
CA SER A 234 -8.13 -12.90 -3.84
C SER A 234 -6.63 -12.70 -3.74
N LEU A 235 -5.87 -13.53 -4.45
CA LEU A 235 -4.44 -13.40 -4.62
C LEU A 235 -4.14 -13.10 -6.09
N SER A 236 -3.50 -11.97 -6.38
CA SER A 236 -3.27 -11.53 -7.76
C SER A 236 -1.84 -11.05 -7.97
N PHE A 237 -1.19 -11.58 -9.01
CA PHE A 237 0.08 -11.14 -9.55
C PHE A 237 -0.13 -10.68 -10.99
N VAL A 238 -0.13 -9.37 -11.23
CA VAL A 238 -0.48 -8.78 -12.52
C VAL A 238 0.64 -7.85 -12.99
N SER A 239 1.04 -7.95 -14.26
CA SER A 239 1.95 -7.00 -14.89
C SER A 239 3.28 -6.80 -14.15
N ASN A 240 3.87 -7.86 -13.59
CA ASN A 240 5.19 -7.79 -12.96
C ASN A 240 6.25 -8.33 -13.95
N PRO A 241 6.80 -7.49 -14.85
CA PRO A 241 7.57 -7.96 -16.02
C PRO A 241 8.90 -8.63 -15.67
N GLN A 242 9.42 -8.42 -14.45
CA GLN A 242 10.69 -9.00 -13.99
C GLN A 242 10.48 -10.26 -13.13
N LEU A 243 9.24 -10.58 -12.77
CA LEU A 243 8.91 -11.70 -11.89
C LEU A 243 9.18 -13.03 -12.60
N THR A 244 10.18 -13.77 -12.13
CA THR A 244 10.57 -15.09 -12.66
C THR A 244 10.10 -16.24 -11.79
N ASN A 245 9.72 -15.98 -10.53
CA ASN A 245 9.34 -17.01 -9.58
C ASN A 245 8.29 -16.53 -8.57
N ILE A 246 7.25 -17.35 -8.38
CA ILE A 246 6.28 -17.20 -7.27
C ILE A 246 6.36 -18.47 -6.43
N SER A 247 6.80 -18.36 -5.18
CA SER A 247 6.95 -19.48 -4.26
C SER A 247 6.20 -19.24 -2.94
N ILE A 248 5.14 -20.02 -2.74
CA ILE A 248 4.27 -19.97 -1.56
C ILE A 248 3.98 -21.42 -1.10
N PRO A 249 5.01 -22.14 -0.63
CA PRO A 249 4.99 -23.60 -0.51
C PRO A 249 3.97 -24.14 0.49
N LEU A 250 3.50 -23.33 1.44
CA LEU A 250 2.53 -23.72 2.46
C LEU A 250 1.10 -23.24 2.18
N LEU A 251 0.85 -22.53 1.08
CA LEU A 251 -0.48 -22.00 0.77
C LEU A 251 -1.44 -23.15 0.45
N LYS A 252 -2.48 -23.29 1.27
CA LYS A 252 -3.52 -24.32 1.09
C LYS A 252 -4.80 -23.77 0.48
N LYS A 253 -5.14 -22.51 0.79
CA LYS A 253 -6.44 -21.93 0.43
C LYS A 253 -6.31 -20.50 -0.08
N VAL A 254 -7.06 -20.19 -1.13
CA VAL A 254 -7.44 -18.82 -1.53
C VAL A 254 -8.97 -18.71 -1.48
N GLY A 255 -9.51 -17.86 -0.61
CA GLY A 255 -10.96 -17.71 -0.41
C GLY A 255 -11.68 -17.11 -1.61
N GLY A 256 -11.04 -16.19 -2.31
CA GLY A 256 -11.50 -15.57 -3.54
C GLY A 256 -10.84 -16.18 -4.78
N GLY A 257 -10.58 -15.34 -5.78
CA GLY A 257 -9.94 -15.74 -7.03
C GLY A 257 -8.41 -15.77 -6.94
N LEU A 258 -7.79 -16.56 -7.82
CA LEU A 258 -6.34 -16.58 -8.05
C LEU A 258 -6.06 -16.04 -9.45
N THR A 259 -5.29 -14.95 -9.54
CA THR A 259 -4.91 -14.33 -10.82
C THR A 259 -3.40 -14.29 -10.97
N ILE A 260 -2.88 -14.83 -12.07
CA ILE A 260 -1.49 -14.63 -12.51
C ILE A 260 -1.57 -14.16 -13.96
N ALA A 261 -1.34 -12.87 -14.21
CA ALA A 261 -1.55 -12.28 -15.53
C ALA A 261 -0.38 -11.39 -15.96
N ASN A 262 0.08 -11.50 -17.21
CA ASN A 262 1.07 -10.58 -17.79
C ASN A 262 2.39 -10.45 -16.98
N ASN A 263 2.86 -11.55 -16.41
CA ASN A 263 4.19 -11.62 -15.78
C ASN A 263 5.14 -12.26 -16.80
N THR A 264 5.63 -11.45 -17.75
CA THR A 264 6.26 -11.96 -19.00
C THR A 264 7.58 -12.70 -18.80
N ALA A 265 8.23 -12.57 -17.64
CA ALA A 265 9.44 -13.32 -17.30
C ALA A 265 9.17 -14.57 -16.43
N LEU A 266 7.90 -14.85 -16.11
CA LEU A 266 7.50 -16.00 -15.30
C LEU A 266 7.40 -17.23 -16.20
N ASP A 267 8.47 -18.01 -16.25
CA ASP A 267 8.55 -19.20 -17.12
C ASP A 267 7.70 -20.37 -16.63
N LYS A 268 7.43 -20.45 -15.31
CA LYS A 268 6.71 -21.58 -14.69
C LYS A 268 5.81 -21.13 -13.55
N VAL A 269 4.70 -21.82 -13.38
CA VAL A 269 3.80 -21.70 -12.24
C VAL A 269 3.80 -23.01 -11.46
N ASN A 270 4.81 -23.22 -10.60
CA ASN A 270 5.01 -24.47 -9.84
C ASN A 270 5.26 -24.25 -8.33
N GLY A 271 5.33 -23.00 -7.86
CA GLY A 271 5.54 -22.70 -6.43
C GLY A 271 4.27 -22.69 -5.58
N LEU A 272 3.14 -23.20 -6.09
CA LEU A 272 1.85 -23.28 -5.41
C LEU A 272 1.43 -24.74 -5.09
N GLY A 273 2.40 -25.65 -4.94
CA GLY A 273 2.16 -27.10 -4.88
C GLY A 273 1.23 -27.59 -3.76
N SER A 274 1.06 -26.83 -2.68
CA SER A 274 0.17 -27.16 -1.54
C SER A 274 -1.25 -26.62 -1.68
N LEU A 275 -1.55 -25.86 -2.75
CA LEU A 275 -2.85 -25.20 -2.92
C LEU A 275 -3.91 -26.25 -3.21
N THR A 276 -4.89 -26.38 -2.31
CA THR A 276 -6.01 -27.32 -2.44
C THR A 276 -7.27 -26.60 -2.89
N ASP A 277 -7.57 -25.46 -2.27
CA ASP A 277 -8.88 -24.81 -2.37
C ASP A 277 -8.80 -23.38 -2.95
N VAL A 278 -9.62 -23.10 -3.97
CA VAL A 278 -9.87 -21.75 -4.50
C VAL A 278 -11.38 -21.47 -4.49
N GLY A 279 -11.81 -20.48 -3.70
CA GLY A 279 -13.24 -20.16 -3.55
C GLY A 279 -13.82 -19.27 -4.67
N GLY A 280 -12.97 -18.75 -5.56
CA GLY A 280 -13.35 -18.02 -6.77
C GLY A 280 -12.88 -18.70 -8.05
N ALA A 281 -12.67 -17.91 -9.10
CA ALA A 281 -12.09 -18.40 -10.34
C ALA A 281 -10.55 -18.44 -10.28
N ILE A 282 -9.95 -19.33 -11.07
CA ILE A 282 -8.52 -19.31 -11.39
C ILE A 282 -8.35 -18.68 -12.77
N LYS A 283 -7.45 -17.71 -12.89
CA LYS A 283 -7.05 -17.13 -14.17
C LYS A 283 -5.53 -17.03 -14.23
N MET A 284 -4.92 -17.80 -15.14
CA MET A 284 -3.50 -17.77 -15.40
C MET A 284 -3.26 -17.45 -16.86
N ARG A 285 -2.74 -16.27 -17.14
CA ARG A 285 -2.49 -15.76 -18.49
C ARG A 285 -1.07 -15.19 -18.58
N GLY A 286 -0.19 -15.76 -19.39
CA GLY A 286 1.23 -15.37 -19.30
C GLY A 286 2.12 -15.88 -20.42
N SER A 287 3.40 -16.01 -20.08
CA SER A 287 4.46 -16.57 -20.94
C SER A 287 5.15 -17.77 -20.28
N PHE A 288 4.40 -18.53 -19.48
CA PHE A 288 4.89 -19.73 -18.81
C PHE A 288 4.77 -20.96 -19.70
N ASN A 289 5.73 -21.89 -19.64
CA ASN A 289 5.69 -23.18 -20.35
C ASN A 289 5.22 -24.35 -19.47
N GLU A 290 4.97 -24.09 -18.19
CA GLU A 290 4.56 -25.12 -17.25
C GLU A 290 3.62 -24.53 -16.19
N ILE A 291 2.51 -25.21 -15.95
CA ILE A 291 1.64 -25.01 -14.79
C ILE A 291 1.57 -26.32 -14.03
N ASP A 292 1.89 -26.29 -12.74
CA ASP A 292 1.80 -27.44 -11.84
C ASP A 292 1.02 -27.06 -10.57
N LEU A 293 -0.14 -27.71 -10.39
CA LEU A 293 -1.07 -27.53 -9.26
C LEU A 293 -1.51 -28.90 -8.73
N PRO A 294 -0.58 -29.73 -8.23
CA PRO A 294 -0.80 -31.16 -8.02
C PRO A 294 -1.77 -31.47 -6.88
N SER A 295 -1.94 -30.55 -5.93
CA SER A 295 -2.84 -30.72 -4.77
C SER A 295 -4.23 -30.10 -4.98
N LEU A 296 -4.47 -29.44 -6.12
CA LEU A 296 -5.71 -28.70 -6.36
C LEU A 296 -6.90 -29.66 -6.40
N ASN A 297 -7.84 -29.49 -5.48
CA ASN A 297 -8.96 -30.40 -5.29
C ASN A 297 -10.33 -29.73 -5.35
N ASN A 298 -10.40 -28.41 -5.21
CA ASN A 298 -11.64 -27.66 -5.19
C ASN A 298 -11.46 -26.24 -5.71
N VAL A 299 -12.18 -25.91 -6.78
CA VAL A 299 -12.32 -24.57 -7.34
C VAL A 299 -13.81 -24.28 -7.51
N VAL A 300 -14.34 -23.33 -6.76
CA VAL A 300 -15.79 -23.00 -6.81
C VAL A 300 -16.16 -22.32 -8.13
N GLY A 301 -15.27 -21.49 -8.68
CA GLY A 301 -15.49 -20.75 -9.92
C GLY A 301 -15.12 -21.52 -11.18
N THR A 302 -14.77 -20.76 -12.22
CA THR A 302 -14.19 -21.27 -13.47
C THR A 302 -12.67 -21.29 -13.40
N ALA A 303 -12.03 -21.99 -14.33
CA ALA A 303 -10.59 -21.90 -14.54
C ALA A 303 -10.27 -21.47 -15.98
N GLU A 304 -9.21 -20.72 -16.15
CA GLU A 304 -8.67 -20.29 -17.44
C GLU A 304 -7.14 -20.33 -17.39
N PHE A 305 -6.54 -20.99 -18.38
CA PHE A 305 -5.09 -21.11 -18.53
C PHE A 305 -4.71 -20.75 -19.98
N VAL A 306 -3.94 -19.70 -20.18
CA VAL A 306 -3.55 -19.25 -21.53
C VAL A 306 -2.09 -18.81 -21.50
N SER A 307 -1.26 -19.35 -22.39
CA SER A 307 0.15 -18.97 -22.47
C SER A 307 0.57 -18.58 -23.87
N THR A 308 1.58 -17.70 -23.97
CA THR A 308 2.32 -17.49 -25.23
C THR A 308 3.21 -18.68 -25.57
N GLU A 309 3.55 -19.53 -24.59
CA GLU A 309 4.39 -20.70 -24.75
C GLU A 309 3.57 -22.00 -24.85
N ASP A 310 4.25 -23.10 -25.15
CA ASP A 310 3.64 -24.43 -25.15
C ASP A 310 3.37 -24.93 -23.72
N ILE A 311 2.10 -25.11 -23.39
CA ILE A 311 1.60 -25.70 -22.14
C ILE A 311 0.73 -26.95 -22.39
N GLN A 312 0.87 -27.63 -23.53
CA GLN A 312 -0.01 -28.76 -23.90
C GLN A 312 -0.02 -29.86 -22.84
N SER A 313 1.16 -30.22 -22.33
CA SER A 313 1.30 -31.23 -21.28
C SER A 313 0.57 -30.84 -19.99
N SER A 314 0.67 -29.57 -19.56
CA SER A 314 -0.10 -29.06 -18.42
C SER A 314 -1.60 -29.09 -18.72
N CYS A 315 -2.01 -28.72 -19.93
CA CYS A 315 -3.41 -28.71 -20.34
C CYS A 315 -4.06 -30.09 -20.38
N GLU A 316 -3.31 -31.16 -20.68
CA GLU A 316 -3.84 -32.53 -20.61
C GLU A 316 -4.32 -32.86 -19.20
N GLU A 317 -3.60 -32.45 -18.15
CA GLU A 317 -4.02 -32.67 -16.76
C GLU A 317 -5.05 -31.65 -16.29
N LEU A 318 -4.84 -30.36 -16.56
CA LEU A 318 -5.74 -29.29 -16.11
C LEU A 318 -7.15 -29.41 -16.67
N ASN A 319 -7.32 -29.84 -17.92
CA ASN A 319 -8.64 -30.04 -18.51
C ASN A 319 -9.43 -31.17 -17.83
N LYS A 320 -8.77 -32.18 -17.24
CA LYS A 320 -9.42 -33.27 -16.50
C LYS A 320 -10.04 -32.80 -15.18
N LEU A 321 -9.64 -31.62 -14.69
CA LEU A 321 -10.20 -31.02 -13.47
C LEU A 321 -11.62 -30.49 -13.66
N SER A 322 -12.04 -30.21 -14.91
CA SER A 322 -13.35 -29.62 -15.22
C SER A 322 -14.51 -30.53 -14.78
N GLY A 323 -15.43 -30.00 -14.00
CA GLY A 323 -16.64 -30.71 -13.53
C GLY A 323 -16.41 -31.65 -12.34
N ASN A 324 -15.18 -31.76 -11.83
CA ASN A 324 -14.86 -32.56 -10.63
C ASN A 324 -14.15 -31.70 -9.58
N VAL A 325 -12.97 -31.19 -9.91
CA VAL A 325 -12.20 -30.27 -9.06
C VAL A 325 -12.67 -28.83 -9.30
N VAL A 326 -12.85 -28.44 -10.56
CA VAL A 326 -13.44 -27.14 -10.94
C VAL A 326 -14.95 -27.31 -11.06
N GLN A 327 -15.70 -26.75 -10.12
CA GLN A 327 -17.17 -26.83 -10.06
C GLN A 327 -17.83 -26.14 -11.26
N GLY A 328 -17.23 -25.04 -11.74
CA GLY A 328 -17.57 -24.45 -13.01
C GLY A 328 -17.01 -25.25 -14.19
N LYS A 329 -16.37 -24.54 -15.12
CA LYS A 329 -15.69 -25.15 -16.28
C LYS A 329 -14.25 -24.66 -16.34
N VAL A 330 -13.35 -25.52 -16.83
CA VAL A 330 -12.12 -25.04 -17.46
C VAL A 330 -12.51 -24.40 -18.79
N THR A 331 -12.56 -23.07 -18.80
CA THR A 331 -13.10 -22.27 -19.90
C THR A 331 -12.16 -22.18 -21.10
N ALA A 332 -10.85 -22.15 -20.85
CA ALA A 332 -9.79 -22.25 -21.85
C ALA A 332 -8.54 -22.89 -21.25
N CYS A 333 -7.80 -23.61 -22.09
CA CYS A 333 -6.46 -24.12 -21.81
C CYS A 333 -5.66 -24.07 -23.11
N ASP A 334 -5.08 -22.91 -23.41
CA ASP A 334 -4.55 -22.58 -24.73
C ASP A 334 -3.03 -22.38 -24.68
N SER A 335 -2.30 -23.19 -25.46
CA SER A 335 -0.88 -23.02 -25.77
C SER A 335 -0.66 -22.06 -26.93
N ASP A 336 0.55 -21.50 -27.04
CA ASP A 336 1.02 -20.73 -28.19
C ASP A 336 0.10 -19.54 -28.56
N ASN A 337 -0.62 -19.00 -27.58
CA ASN A 337 -1.56 -17.91 -27.78
C ASN A 337 -0.85 -16.57 -27.72
N ALA A 338 -0.60 -15.97 -28.88
CA ALA A 338 0.08 -14.66 -29.01
C ALA A 338 -0.59 -13.51 -28.23
N THR A 339 -1.83 -13.66 -27.78
CA THR A 339 -2.59 -12.65 -27.02
C THR A 339 -2.72 -12.98 -25.54
N ALA A 340 -2.02 -14.00 -25.02
CA ALA A 340 -2.11 -14.42 -23.63
C ALA A 340 -1.94 -13.24 -22.65
N ASN A 341 -0.94 -12.39 -22.90
CA ASN A 341 -0.58 -11.24 -22.05
C ASN A 341 -1.49 -10.00 -22.19
N ASN A 342 -2.49 -10.00 -23.09
CA ASN A 342 -3.32 -8.81 -23.34
C ASN A 342 -4.42 -8.58 -22.30
N ASP A 343 -4.88 -9.63 -21.62
CA ASP A 343 -5.97 -9.54 -20.64
C ASP A 343 -5.43 -9.66 -19.20
N THR A 344 -5.41 -8.52 -18.52
CA THR A 344 -4.91 -8.36 -17.15
C THR A 344 -6.04 -8.24 -16.11
N SER A 345 -7.30 -8.45 -16.51
CA SER A 345 -8.41 -8.36 -15.57
C SER A 345 -8.33 -9.47 -14.50
N THR A 346 -8.77 -9.15 -13.29
CA THR A 346 -8.76 -10.09 -12.16
C THR A 346 -9.79 -11.21 -12.34
N ALA A 347 -9.46 -12.41 -11.86
CA ALA A 347 -10.42 -13.51 -11.75
C ALA A 347 -11.65 -13.10 -10.92
N GLY A 348 -12.84 -13.49 -11.37
CA GLY A 348 -14.09 -13.20 -10.65
C GLY A 348 -14.14 -13.89 -9.28
N ASN A 349 -14.56 -13.17 -8.25
CA ASN A 349 -14.94 -13.77 -6.97
C ASN A 349 -16.27 -14.50 -7.20
N GLY A 350 -16.33 -15.79 -6.86
CA GLY A 350 -17.42 -16.73 -7.19
C GLY A 350 -18.81 -16.42 -6.61
N ASN A 351 -19.15 -15.16 -6.28
CA ASN A 351 -20.50 -14.77 -5.93
C ASN A 351 -21.34 -14.66 -7.21
N SER A 352 -22.02 -15.75 -7.53
CA SER A 352 -22.95 -15.89 -8.65
C SER A 352 -24.19 -15.00 -8.47
N GLY A 353 -24.07 -13.71 -8.79
CA GLY A 353 -25.20 -12.83 -9.04
C GLY A 353 -25.48 -12.74 -10.54
N SER A 354 -26.54 -13.38 -11.03
CA SER A 354 -27.04 -13.19 -12.40
C SER A 354 -27.44 -11.72 -12.62
N GLY A 355 -26.60 -10.94 -13.29
CA GLY A 355 -26.87 -9.55 -13.66
C GLY A 355 -27.31 -9.42 -15.12
N LYS A 356 -28.64 -9.41 -15.36
CA LYS A 356 -29.23 -8.93 -16.61
C LYS A 356 -28.88 -7.46 -16.84
N GLY A 357 -28.54 -7.11 -18.08
CA GLY A 357 -28.26 -5.74 -18.48
C GLY A 357 -29.40 -4.76 -18.24
N GLY A 358 -29.05 -3.57 -17.76
CA GLY A 358 -29.93 -2.41 -17.64
C GLY A 358 -29.09 -1.13 -17.61
N LYS A 359 -29.40 -0.19 -18.51
CA LYS A 359 -28.84 1.17 -18.58
C LYS A 359 -29.49 2.07 -17.51
N GLY A 360 -28.74 3.04 -16.98
CA GLY A 360 -29.28 4.30 -16.45
C GLY A 360 -28.80 4.73 -15.06
N ASP A 361 -27.86 5.67 -15.05
CA ASP A 361 -27.63 6.86 -14.21
C ASP A 361 -27.74 6.85 -12.65
N ASP A 362 -26.60 7.27 -12.08
CA ASP A 362 -26.28 8.12 -10.92
C ASP A 362 -26.69 7.82 -9.45
N ASN A 363 -25.64 7.94 -8.63
CA ASN A 363 -25.55 8.26 -7.19
C ASN A 363 -25.96 7.22 -6.14
N SER A 364 -24.98 6.44 -5.65
CA SER A 364 -24.38 6.62 -4.30
C SER A 364 -23.76 5.31 -3.78
N ALA A 365 -22.54 5.45 -3.24
CA ALA A 365 -21.88 4.66 -2.19
C ALA A 365 -21.69 3.14 -2.36
N ALA A 366 -20.44 2.72 -2.12
CA ALA A 366 -19.99 1.36 -1.80
C ALA A 366 -19.96 0.34 -2.96
N SER A 367 -18.93 0.44 -3.79
CA SER A 367 -18.04 -0.71 -4.00
C SER A 367 -16.66 -0.19 -4.42
N LEU A 368 -15.64 -0.51 -3.63
CA LEU A 368 -14.24 -0.42 -4.06
C LEU A 368 -14.02 -1.53 -5.08
N ALA A 369 -14.55 -1.35 -6.28
CA ALA A 369 -13.99 -1.97 -7.46
C ALA A 369 -12.68 -1.22 -7.72
N SER A 370 -11.56 -1.92 -7.54
CA SER A 370 -10.27 -1.53 -8.05
C SER A 370 -10.39 -1.32 -9.57
N ALA A 371 -10.73 -0.10 -9.96
CA ALA A 371 -10.52 0.37 -11.32
C ALA A 371 -9.01 0.29 -11.56
N SER A 372 -8.60 -0.73 -12.32
CA SER A 372 -7.27 -0.81 -12.90
C SER A 372 -7.03 0.47 -13.70
N LEU A 373 -6.19 1.36 -13.16
CA LEU A 373 -5.68 2.53 -13.87
C LEU A 373 -4.64 2.07 -14.90
N SER A 374 -5.10 1.35 -15.92
CA SER A 374 -4.35 1.06 -17.13
C SER A 374 -4.94 1.88 -18.28
N THR A 375 -4.93 3.21 -18.13
CA THR A 375 -4.92 4.09 -19.30
C THR A 375 -3.57 3.89 -19.98
N VAL A 376 -3.59 3.04 -21.00
CA VAL A 376 -2.51 2.80 -21.95
C VAL A 376 -2.08 4.14 -22.57
N PHE A 377 -0.96 4.68 -22.12
CA PHE A 377 -0.16 5.61 -22.93
C PHE A 377 0.56 4.78 -23.99
N THR A 378 -0.07 4.58 -25.15
CA THR A 378 0.67 4.21 -26.36
C THR A 378 1.43 5.44 -26.85
N LEU A 379 2.62 5.69 -26.32
CA LEU A 379 3.59 6.57 -26.97
C LEU A 379 4.35 5.73 -27.99
N ALA A 380 3.82 5.68 -29.21
CA ALA A 380 4.52 5.12 -30.36
C ALA A 380 5.81 5.93 -30.59
N ALA A 381 6.95 5.33 -30.26
CA ALA A 381 8.25 5.79 -30.70
C ALA A 381 8.38 5.50 -32.21
N LEU A 382 7.99 6.47 -33.04
CA LEU A 382 8.46 6.58 -34.42
C LEU A 382 9.60 7.60 -34.42
N GLY A 383 10.82 7.08 -34.51
CA GLY A 383 11.99 7.88 -34.79
C GLY A 383 11.94 8.49 -36.20
N GLY A 384 12.59 9.64 -36.33
CA GLY A 384 13.11 10.12 -37.60
C GLY A 384 12.32 11.26 -38.24
N LEU A 385 12.63 12.51 -37.88
CA LEU A 385 13.06 13.48 -38.88
C LEU A 385 13.86 14.60 -38.22
N VAL A 386 15.16 14.60 -38.47
CA VAL A 386 16.05 15.75 -38.30
C VAL A 386 15.67 16.77 -39.37
N ALA A 387 15.25 17.96 -38.97
CA ALA A 387 15.27 19.14 -39.81
C ALA A 387 15.94 20.27 -39.04
N THR A 388 17.22 20.43 -39.34
CA THR A 388 17.97 21.69 -39.24
C THR A 388 17.18 22.84 -39.87
N PHE A 389 17.16 24.02 -39.25
CA PHE A 389 17.77 25.25 -39.78
C PHE A 389 17.36 26.47 -38.93
N LEU A 390 18.41 27.17 -38.46
CA LEU A 390 18.49 28.56 -37.97
C LEU A 390 17.84 28.93 -36.64
#